data_AF-A0A7J3B7A6-F1
#
_entry.id   AF-A0A7J3B7A6-F1
#
_cell.length_a   1.000
_cell.length_b   1.000
_cell.length_c   1.000
_cell.angle_alpha   90.00
_cell.angle_beta   90.00
_cell.angle_gamma   90.00
#
_symmetry.space_group_name_H-M   'P 1'
#
loop_
_entity.id
_entity.type
_entity.pdbx_description
1 polymer ?
#
loop_
_entity_poly.entity_id
_entity_poly.type
_entity_poly.pdbx_seq_one_letter_code
_entity_poly.pdbx_strand_id
1 'polypeptide(L)' 'LINRGVDIAYDSALEMESMAAGVLYGTEDLKEGISAMLQKRKPSFQGK' A
#
# COMPACT_ATOMS: atom_id res chain seq x y z
N LEU A 1 -10.35 0.79 0.27
CA LEU A 1 -10.13 2.13 -0.31
C LEU A 1 -11.14 2.42 -1.41
N ILE A 2 -11.03 1.80 -2.59
CA ILE A 2 -11.88 2.12 -3.75
C ILE A 2 -13.37 2.09 -3.44
N ASN A 3 -13.89 1.00 -2.85
CA ASN A 3 -15.33 0.87 -2.58
C ASN A 3 -15.92 1.92 -1.62
N ARG A 4 -15.09 2.68 -0.89
CA ARG A 4 -15.54 3.65 0.12
C ARG A 4 -15.02 5.06 -0.12
N GLY A 5 -13.86 5.19 -0.77
CA GLY A 5 -13.25 6.45 -1.13
C GLY A 5 -14.01 7.20 -2.23
N VAL A 6 -14.72 6.47 -3.10
CA VAL A 6 -15.53 7.07 -4.18
C VAL A 6 -16.79 7.78 -3.67
N ASP A 7 -17.26 7.44 -2.47
CA ASP A 7 -18.51 7.96 -1.90
C ASP A 7 -18.29 9.08 -0.87
N ILE A 8 -17.04 9.48 -0.62
CA ILE A 8 -16.67 10.52 0.36
C ILE A 8 -16.00 11.71 -0.32
N ALA A 9 -15.87 12.81 0.44
CA ALA A 9 -15.16 13.99 -0.04
C ALA A 9 -13.70 13.64 -0.40
N TYR A 10 -13.20 14.27 -1.45
CA TYR A 10 -11.88 14.01 -2.01
C TYR A 10 -10.77 14.07 -0.95
N ASP A 11 -10.76 15.12 -0.12
CA ASP A 11 -9.76 15.28 0.94
C ASP A 11 -9.83 14.15 1.98
N SER A 12 -11.04 13.71 2.34
CA SER A 12 -11.22 12.56 3.24
C SER A 12 -10.78 11.24 2.61
N ALA A 13 -10.94 11.08 1.29
CA ALA A 13 -10.43 9.93 0.56
C ALA A 13 -8.89 9.91 0.57
N LEU A 14 -8.24 11.06 0.36
CA LEU A 14 -6.78 11.18 0.42
C LEU A 14 -6.22 10.88 1.81
N GLU A 15 -6.88 11.35 2.88
CA GLU A 15 -6.50 11.00 4.25
C GLU A 15 -6.63 9.49 4.49
N MET A 16 -7.73 8.89 4.03
CA MET A 16 -7.95 7.45 4.14
C MET A 16 -6.87 6.65 3.39
N GLU A 17 -6.47 7.09 2.20
CA GLU A 17 -5.36 6.49 1.43
C GLU A 17 -4.03 6.60 2.16
N SER A 18 -3.74 7.79 2.70
CA SER A 18 -2.51 8.05 3.46
C SER A 18 -2.39 7.13 4.68
N MET A 19 -3.49 6.94 5.42
CA MET A 19 -3.53 6.02 6.56
C MET A 19 -3.33 4.57 6.13
N ALA A 20 -4.01 4.12 5.08
CA ALA A 20 -3.87 2.76 4.57
C ALA A 20 -2.44 2.47 4.07
N ALA A 21 -1.81 3.44 3.39
CA ALA A 21 -0.42 3.35 2.99
C ALA A 21 0.52 3.24 4.21
N GLY A 22 0.25 4.02 5.27
CA GLY A 22 0.98 3.93 6.53
C GLY A 22 0.90 2.54 7.19
N VAL A 23 -0.27 1.91 7.18
CA VAL A 23 -0.45 0.54 7.68
C VAL A 23 0.39 -0.46 6.87
N LEU A 24 0.38 -0.36 5.54
CA LEU A 24 1.16 -1.23 4.67
C LEU A 24 2.67 -1.00 4.81
N TYR A 25 3.10 0.20 5.23
CA TYR A 25 4.50 0.57 5.36
C TYR A 25 5.30 -0.29 6.35
N GLY A 26 4.61 -0.89 7.33
CA GLY A 26 5.22 -1.79 8.30
C GLY A 26 5.42 -3.23 7.82
N THR A 27 4.74 -3.65 6.74
CA THR A 27 4.69 -5.05 6.29
C THR A 27 6.03 -5.51 5.70
N GLU A 28 6.32 -6.80 5.81
CA GLU A 28 7.50 -7.41 5.18
C GLU A 28 7.32 -7.42 3.67
N ASP A 29 6.09 -7.63 3.20
CA ASP A 29 5.75 -7.65 1.79
C ASP A 29 6.01 -6.30 1.08
N LEU A 30 5.80 -5.16 1.75
CA LEU A 30 6.16 -3.88 1.15
C LEU A 30 7.67 -3.76 0.96
N LYS A 31 8.46 -4.13 1.97
CA LYS A 31 9.93 -4.08 1.91
C LYS A 31 10.46 -5.01 0.81
N GLU A 32 9.90 -6.21 0.72
CA GLU A 32 10.23 -7.18 -0.32
C GLU A 32 9.83 -6.67 -1.72
N GLY A 33 8.65 -6.06 -1.86
CA GLY A 33 8.20 -5.45 -3.10
C GLY A 33 9.15 -4.35 -3.59
N ILE A 34 9.58 -3.46 -2.69
CA ILE A 34 10.55 -2.40 -3.00
C ILE A 34 11.91 -3.00 -3.38
N SER A 35 12.41 -3.94 -2.57
CA SER A 35 13.70 -4.60 -2.80
C SER A 35 13.74 -5.35 -4.14
N ALA A 36 12.69 -6.12 -4.43
CA ALA A 36 12.56 -6.87 -5.67
C ALA A 36 12.47 -5.94 -6.90
N MET A 37 11.73 -4.84 -6.79
CA MET A 37 11.61 -3.83 -7.84
C MET A 37 12.98 -3.19 -8.15
N LEU A 38 13.72 -2.78 -7.12
CA LEU A 38 15.06 -2.20 -7.27
C LEU A 38 16.05 -3.20 -7.88
N GLN A 39 15.93 -4.48 -7.52
CA GLN A 39 16.77 -5.57 -8.03
C GLN A 39 16.29 -6.15 -9.37
N LYS A 40 15.19 -5.63 -9.96
CA LYS A 40 14.58 -6.12 -11.21
C LYS A 40 14.27 -7.62 -11.20
N ARG A 41 13.88 -8.15 -10.05
CA ARG A 41 13.45 -9.54 -9.87
C ARG A 41 11.97 -9.60 -9.50
N LYS A 42 11.39 -10.80 -9.57
CA LYS A 42 10.01 -11.00 -9.08
C LYS A 42 10.00 -10.96 -7.54
N PRO A 43 9.05 -10.23 -6.93
CA PRO A 43 8.87 -10.25 -5.47
C PRO A 43 8.25 -11.56 -5.01
N SER A 44 8.57 -11.98 -3.78
CA SER A 44 7.98 -13.14 -3.11
C SER A 44 7.14 -12.71 -1.91
N PHE A 45 5.87 -12.43 -2.13
CA PHE A 45 4.95 -12.02 -1.07
C PHE A 45 4.51 -13.20 -0.19
N GLN A 46 4.51 -13.02 1.13
CA GLN A 46 4.14 -14.03 2.12
C GLN A 46 2.86 -13.68 2.91
N GLY A 47 2.29 -12.51 2.68
CA GLY A 47 1.09 -12.03 3.38
C GLY A 47 1.39 -11.56 4.81
N LYS A 48 2.57 -10.97 5.04
CA LYS A 48 3.06 -10.52 6.35
C LYS A 48 3.53 -9.08 6.34
#